data_AF-A0A6J6GCK4-F1
#
_entry.id   AF-A0A6J6GCK4-F1
#
_cell.length_a   1.000
_cell.length_b   1.000
_cell.length_c   1.000
_cell.angle_alpha   90.00
_cell.angle_beta   90.00
_cell.angle_gamma   90.00
#
_symmetry.space_group_name_H-M   'P 1'
#
loop_
_entity.id
_entity.type
_entity.pdbx_description
1 polymer ?
#
loop_
_entity_poly.entity_id
_entity_poly.type
_entity_poly.pdbx_seq_one_letter_code
_entity_poly.pdbx_strand_id
1 'polypeptide(L)'
;MNHVLVRRMARVGLVISMSSALFAACGGGSSSSDTTVKRVKNAALTTTTVEGEAATDTTLVEDGTPTSSEAPTVTEAPATETAQAALSAGQDGDAFGGAVVVSADGSTLAVGSLRSNSDQGSVTVFGRSGGKWVQQEVLSDANGAAKDWFGYSMAISKDGNTLAIGAVYADVSGKADQGNVHVFARTGGAWTLQKTLVAEAGAAGDIFGVSVALSADGDTVAIGASGDDVGNVVDQGSSSVFVRVGAEWSLQKVLTITGGETKANYGTSVSLSADGNTVAVGGPNAGKGSVVVFSRANGTWS
;
A
#
# COMPACT_ATOMS: atom_id res chain seq x y z
N MET A 1 21.01 -23.83 -41.13
CA MET A 1 19.82 -23.03 -41.45
C MET A 1 19.59 -22.10 -40.28
N ASN A 2 19.65 -20.78 -40.49
CA ASN A 2 19.40 -19.79 -39.45
C ASN A 2 17.89 -19.70 -39.20
N HIS A 3 17.45 -20.00 -37.99
CA HIS A 3 16.06 -19.80 -37.57
C HIS A 3 15.90 -18.39 -37.02
N VAL A 4 15.19 -17.53 -37.76
CA VAL A 4 14.81 -16.19 -37.32
C VAL A 4 13.50 -16.30 -36.54
N LEU A 5 13.55 -16.03 -35.23
CA LEU A 5 12.36 -15.98 -34.39
C LEU A 5 11.74 -14.58 -34.45
N VAL A 6 10.65 -14.40 -35.21
CA VAL A 6 9.87 -13.16 -35.23
C VAL A 6 8.68 -13.30 -34.29
N ARG A 7 8.78 -12.75 -33.07
CA ARG A 7 7.61 -12.56 -32.19
C ARG A 7 6.94 -11.22 -32.52
N ARG A 8 5.75 -11.23 -33.13
CA ARG A 8 4.87 -10.05 -33.17
C ARG A 8 3.99 -10.03 -31.92
N MET A 9 4.10 -8.97 -31.11
CA MET A 9 3.21 -8.72 -29.98
C MET A 9 1.79 -8.42 -30.48
N ALA A 10 0.78 -9.08 -29.91
CA ALA A 10 -0.63 -8.75 -30.14
C ALA A 10 -0.97 -7.41 -29.48
N ARG A 11 -1.36 -6.40 -30.26
CA ARG A 11 -1.94 -5.15 -29.74
C ARG A 11 -3.40 -5.41 -29.38
N VAL A 12 -3.79 -5.14 -28.13
CA VAL A 12 -5.19 -5.09 -27.70
C VAL A 12 -5.78 -3.78 -28.23
N GLY A 13 -6.64 -3.86 -29.25
CA GLY A 13 -7.42 -2.73 -29.74
C GLY A 13 -8.71 -2.59 -28.95
N LEU A 14 -8.92 -1.46 -28.28
CA LEU A 14 -10.21 -1.05 -27.72
C LEU A 14 -11.03 -0.41 -28.83
N VAL A 15 -12.15 -1.03 -29.22
CA VAL A 15 -13.12 -0.42 -30.14
C VAL A 15 -14.30 0.10 -29.32
N ILE A 16 -14.41 1.42 -29.19
CA ILE A 16 -15.59 2.08 -28.62
C ILE A 16 -16.51 2.45 -29.79
N SER A 17 -17.65 1.77 -29.91
CA SER A 17 -18.71 2.19 -30.83
C SER A 17 -19.68 3.11 -30.10
N MET A 18 -19.69 4.39 -30.43
CA MET A 18 -20.77 5.30 -30.01
C MET A 18 -21.91 5.20 -31.02
N SER A 19 -23.04 4.63 -30.62
CA SER A 19 -24.28 4.75 -31.39
C SER A 19 -25.03 6.01 -30.94
N SER A 20 -25.00 7.05 -31.78
CA SER A 20 -25.85 8.23 -31.61
C SER A 20 -27.29 7.87 -31.97
N ALA A 21 -28.15 7.67 -30.98
CA ALA A 21 -29.59 7.62 -31.21
C ALA A 21 -30.12 9.06 -31.26
N LEU A 22 -30.39 9.55 -32.47
CA LEU A 22 -31.09 10.81 -32.70
C LEU A 22 -32.59 10.58 -32.46
N PHE A 23 -33.12 10.97 -31.30
CA PHE A 23 -34.57 11.03 -31.09
C PHE A 23 -35.05 12.48 -31.18
N ALA A 24 -35.96 12.71 -32.14
CA ALA A 24 -36.71 13.95 -32.28
C ALA A 24 -37.63 14.16 -31.05
N ALA A 25 -37.76 15.42 -30.65
CA ALA A 25 -38.45 15.87 -29.45
C ALA A 25 -39.96 15.58 -29.45
N CYS A 26 -40.50 15.08 -28.33
CA CYS A 26 -41.65 15.64 -27.63
C CYS A 26 -41.86 14.93 -26.27
N GLY A 27 -42.01 15.69 -25.18
CA GLY A 27 -42.54 15.20 -23.90
C GLY A 27 -41.49 14.72 -22.88
N GLY A 28 -41.59 15.24 -21.65
CA GLY A 28 -40.56 15.11 -20.62
C GLY A 28 -40.45 13.73 -19.96
N GLY A 29 -39.23 13.43 -19.51
CA GLY A 29 -38.88 12.25 -18.72
C GLY A 29 -37.37 12.19 -18.55
N SER A 30 -36.89 12.12 -17.31
CA SER A 30 -35.47 12.04 -16.95
C SER A 30 -34.83 10.76 -17.53
N SER A 31 -33.76 10.89 -18.32
CA SER A 31 -32.96 9.75 -18.78
C SER A 31 -31.71 9.59 -17.91
N SER A 32 -31.60 8.45 -17.23
CA SER A 32 -30.31 7.92 -16.77
C SER A 32 -29.63 7.23 -17.96
N SER A 33 -28.35 7.50 -18.16
CA SER A 33 -27.54 6.83 -19.19
C SER A 33 -26.91 5.58 -18.60
N ASP A 34 -27.57 4.44 -18.78
CA ASP A 34 -27.01 3.14 -18.40
C ASP A 34 -26.11 2.65 -19.54
N THR A 35 -24.80 2.55 -19.28
CA THR A 35 -23.82 2.18 -20.31
C THR A 35 -23.63 0.66 -20.29
N THR A 36 -24.23 -0.07 -21.23
CA THR A 36 -24.08 -1.53 -21.31
C THR A 36 -22.81 -1.89 -22.10
N VAL A 37 -21.78 -2.40 -21.40
CA VAL A 37 -20.54 -2.90 -22.05
C VAL A 37 -20.73 -4.35 -22.49
N LYS A 38 -20.93 -4.60 -23.79
CA LYS A 38 -20.87 -5.95 -24.37
C LYS A 38 -19.43 -6.30 -24.78
N ARG A 39 -18.79 -7.27 -24.11
CA ARG A 39 -17.52 -7.87 -24.57
C ARG A 39 -17.81 -9.03 -25.51
N VAL A 40 -17.40 -8.92 -26.77
CA VAL A 40 -17.34 -10.06 -27.70
C VAL A 40 -15.91 -10.60 -27.68
N LYS A 41 -15.71 -11.88 -27.35
CA LYS A 41 -14.41 -12.54 -27.54
C LYS A 41 -14.28 -12.93 -29.01
N ASN A 42 -13.26 -12.43 -29.69
CA ASN A 42 -12.86 -12.98 -30.98
C ASN A 42 -12.42 -14.43 -30.78
N ALA A 43 -13.04 -15.34 -31.53
CA ALA A 43 -12.66 -16.74 -31.59
C ALA A 43 -11.18 -16.87 -31.96
N ALA A 44 -10.47 -17.78 -31.30
CA ALA A 44 -9.10 -18.12 -31.63
C ALA A 44 -9.04 -18.65 -33.07
N LEU A 45 -8.27 -17.99 -33.93
CA LEU A 45 -7.95 -18.52 -35.26
C LEU A 45 -7.03 -19.74 -35.08
N THR A 46 -7.52 -20.92 -35.46
CA THR A 46 -6.75 -22.15 -35.55
C THR A 46 -5.61 -21.97 -36.55
N THR A 47 -4.38 -22.18 -36.10
CA THR A 47 -3.19 -22.18 -36.95
C THR A 47 -3.05 -23.57 -37.56
N THR A 48 -3.40 -23.75 -38.83
CA THR A 48 -3.06 -24.95 -39.60
C THR A 48 -1.68 -24.75 -40.23
N THR A 49 -0.72 -25.55 -39.78
CA THR A 49 0.55 -25.77 -40.47
C THR A 49 0.27 -26.63 -41.70
N VAL A 50 0.59 -26.15 -42.90
CA VAL A 50 0.58 -26.96 -44.12
C VAL A 50 2.04 -27.20 -44.51
N GLU A 51 2.52 -28.43 -44.35
CA GLU A 51 3.75 -28.91 -44.98
C GLU A 51 3.38 -29.56 -46.33
N GLY A 52 4.16 -29.30 -47.38
CA GLY A 52 4.15 -30.13 -48.60
C GLY A 52 3.76 -29.42 -49.90
N GLU A 53 4.32 -29.96 -50.99
CA GLU A 53 4.52 -29.37 -52.32
C GLU A 53 3.27 -29.15 -53.19
N ALA A 54 3.48 -28.43 -54.29
CA ALA A 54 2.50 -27.96 -55.27
C ALA A 54 1.47 -29.00 -55.72
N ALA A 55 0.19 -28.66 -55.59
CA ALA A 55 -0.90 -29.18 -56.41
C ALA A 55 -1.98 -28.11 -56.59
N THR A 56 -2.30 -27.80 -57.85
CA THR A 56 -3.50 -27.07 -58.25
C THR A 56 -4.72 -27.93 -57.93
N ASP A 57 -5.55 -27.52 -56.98
CA ASP A 57 -6.89 -28.10 -56.82
C ASP A 57 -7.92 -26.98 -56.57
N THR A 58 -8.79 -26.81 -57.56
CA THR A 58 -9.92 -25.90 -57.54
C THR A 58 -11.01 -26.48 -56.66
N THR A 59 -11.07 -26.05 -55.39
CA THR A 59 -12.19 -26.40 -54.51
C THR A 59 -13.38 -25.48 -54.76
N LEU A 60 -14.45 -26.05 -55.33
CA LEU A 60 -15.77 -25.46 -55.44
C LEU A 60 -16.29 -25.11 -54.03
N VAL A 61 -16.73 -23.87 -53.84
CA VAL A 61 -17.42 -23.46 -52.62
C VAL A 61 -18.88 -23.86 -52.77
N GLU A 62 -19.30 -24.91 -52.07
CA GLU A 62 -20.74 -25.20 -51.92
C GLU A 62 -21.35 -24.16 -50.97
N ASP A 63 -22.25 -23.34 -51.50
CA ASP A 63 -23.14 -22.47 -50.72
C ASP A 63 -24.27 -23.31 -50.11
N GLY A 64 -23.93 -24.05 -49.05
CA GLY A 64 -24.88 -24.74 -48.20
C GLY A 64 -25.26 -23.84 -47.02
N THR A 65 -26.43 -23.20 -47.07
CA THR A 65 -27.02 -22.56 -45.89
C THR A 65 -27.37 -23.64 -44.85
N PRO A 66 -26.80 -23.64 -43.63
CA PRO A 66 -27.13 -24.65 -42.63
C PRO A 66 -28.56 -24.43 -42.12
N THR A 67 -29.44 -25.41 -42.30
CA THR A 67 -30.85 -25.38 -41.87
C THR A 67 -31.08 -25.97 -40.47
N SER A 68 -30.12 -25.85 -39.55
CA SER A 68 -30.32 -26.20 -38.14
C SER A 68 -30.55 -24.96 -37.29
N SER A 69 -31.77 -24.76 -36.78
CA SER A 69 -32.11 -23.64 -35.88
C SER A 69 -31.71 -23.88 -34.41
N GLU A 70 -30.78 -24.80 -34.13
CA GLU A 70 -30.30 -25.01 -32.78
C GLU A 70 -29.04 -24.15 -32.56
N ALA A 71 -29.24 -23.02 -31.87
CA ALA A 71 -28.13 -22.21 -31.40
C ALA A 71 -27.23 -23.07 -30.49
N PRO A 72 -25.89 -22.97 -30.59
CA PRO A 72 -25.00 -23.68 -29.68
C PRO A 72 -25.33 -23.27 -28.25
N THR A 73 -25.51 -24.26 -27.38
CA THR A 73 -25.73 -24.02 -25.95
C THR A 73 -24.46 -23.38 -25.38
N VAL A 74 -24.53 -22.08 -25.12
CA VAL A 74 -23.48 -21.36 -24.38
C VAL A 74 -23.62 -21.78 -22.92
N THR A 75 -22.83 -22.77 -22.49
CA THR A 75 -22.66 -23.01 -21.06
C THR A 75 -21.86 -21.86 -20.49
N GLU A 76 -22.51 -20.94 -19.77
CA GLU A 76 -21.80 -19.93 -18.98
C GLU A 76 -20.85 -20.67 -18.02
N ALA A 77 -19.57 -20.26 -18.02
CA ALA A 77 -18.65 -20.72 -16.99
C ALA A 77 -19.25 -20.36 -15.61
N PRO A 78 -19.16 -21.24 -14.60
CA PRO A 78 -19.76 -20.96 -13.30
C PRO A 78 -19.28 -19.61 -12.79
N ALA A 79 -20.23 -18.77 -12.38
CA ALA A 79 -19.92 -17.50 -11.75
C ALA A 79 -19.05 -17.76 -10.52
N THR A 80 -17.80 -17.31 -10.55
CA THR A 80 -16.94 -17.30 -9.36
C THR A 80 -17.51 -16.29 -8.39
N GLU A 81 -18.25 -16.74 -7.38
CA GLU A 81 -18.59 -15.91 -6.23
C GLU A 81 -17.29 -15.50 -5.54
N THR A 82 -17.02 -14.19 -5.53
CA THR A 82 -15.95 -13.61 -4.74
C THR A 82 -16.39 -13.60 -3.28
N ALA A 83 -15.89 -14.55 -2.47
CA ALA A 83 -16.10 -14.52 -1.03
C ALA A 83 -15.40 -13.30 -0.42
N GLN A 84 -16.19 -12.34 0.09
CA GLN A 84 -15.70 -11.22 0.89
C GLN A 84 -15.78 -11.60 2.37
N ALA A 85 -14.74 -11.30 3.13
CA ALA A 85 -14.73 -11.48 4.58
C ALA A 85 -14.54 -10.12 5.26
N ALA A 86 -15.41 -9.79 6.21
CA ALA A 86 -15.30 -8.60 7.04
C ALA A 86 -14.55 -8.97 8.33
N LEU A 87 -13.61 -8.11 8.73
CA LEU A 87 -12.96 -8.17 10.04
C LEU A 87 -13.51 -7.05 10.91
N SER A 88 -13.69 -7.32 12.19
CA SER A 88 -14.07 -6.34 13.19
C SER A 88 -13.33 -6.62 14.49
N ALA A 89 -13.02 -5.56 15.21
CA ALA A 89 -12.45 -5.58 16.56
C ALA A 89 -12.69 -4.21 17.20
N GLY A 90 -12.61 -4.14 18.53
CA GLY A 90 -12.88 -2.91 19.30
C GLY A 90 -14.37 -2.62 19.48
N GLN A 91 -14.67 -1.37 19.82
CA GLN A 91 -16.01 -0.83 20.06
C GLN A 91 -16.45 0.12 18.94
N ASP A 92 -17.75 0.42 18.90
CA ASP A 92 -18.30 1.43 17.99
C ASP A 92 -17.65 2.80 18.25
N GLY A 93 -17.15 3.42 17.17
CA GLY A 93 -16.50 4.73 17.24
C GLY A 93 -14.98 4.69 17.41
N ASP A 94 -14.38 3.53 17.67
CA ASP A 94 -12.92 3.36 17.82
C ASP A 94 -12.12 3.64 16.53
N ALA A 95 -12.82 3.86 15.41
CA ALA A 95 -12.23 4.03 14.09
C ALA A 95 -11.32 2.86 13.67
N PHE A 96 -11.76 1.63 13.97
CA PHE A 96 -11.11 0.41 13.47
C PHE A 96 -10.99 0.47 11.93
N GLY A 97 -9.78 0.25 11.42
CA GLY A 97 -9.47 0.42 10.01
C GLY A 97 -8.90 1.80 9.66
N GLY A 98 -8.67 2.68 10.66
CA GLY A 98 -8.06 4.00 10.45
C GLY A 98 -6.66 3.94 9.85
N ALA A 99 -5.94 2.85 10.09
CA ALA A 99 -4.70 2.49 9.40
C ALA A 99 -4.63 0.96 9.26
N VAL A 100 -4.03 0.48 8.17
CA VAL A 100 -3.91 -0.96 7.87
C VAL A 100 -2.56 -1.28 7.27
N VAL A 101 -1.95 -2.38 7.72
CA VAL A 101 -0.74 -2.95 7.11
C VAL A 101 -0.83 -4.45 7.02
N VAL A 102 -0.33 -5.00 5.91
CA VAL A 102 -0.24 -6.44 5.68
C VAL A 102 1.20 -6.82 5.37
N SER A 103 1.67 -7.86 6.03
CA SER A 103 2.97 -8.50 5.74
C SER A 103 3.02 -9.01 4.30
N ALA A 104 4.20 -8.96 3.68
CA ALA A 104 4.34 -9.33 2.28
C ALA A 104 4.16 -10.84 2.03
N ASP A 105 4.36 -11.69 3.05
CA ASP A 105 3.99 -13.10 2.99
C ASP A 105 2.47 -13.35 3.11
N GLY A 106 1.69 -12.29 3.38
CA GLY A 106 0.24 -12.31 3.49
C GLY A 106 -0.29 -13.03 4.72
N SER A 107 0.55 -13.31 5.72
CA SER A 107 0.20 -14.12 6.90
C SER A 107 -0.30 -13.29 8.08
N THR A 108 0.13 -12.03 8.17
CA THR A 108 -0.12 -11.11 9.29
C THR A 108 -0.68 -9.78 8.79
N LEU A 109 -1.75 -9.32 9.44
CA LEU A 109 -2.44 -8.05 9.19
C LEU A 109 -2.54 -7.29 10.52
N ALA A 110 -2.18 -6.00 10.53
CA ALA A 110 -2.38 -5.13 11.68
C ALA A 110 -3.32 -3.98 11.30
N VAL A 111 -4.27 -3.68 12.19
CA VAL A 111 -5.32 -2.69 11.96
C VAL A 111 -5.41 -1.74 13.15
N GLY A 112 -5.29 -0.45 12.88
CA GLY A 112 -5.39 0.60 13.90
C GLY A 112 -6.83 0.95 14.25
N SER A 113 -7.06 1.19 15.53
CA SER A 113 -8.27 1.73 16.16
C SER A 113 -7.91 3.06 16.83
N LEU A 114 -7.71 4.09 16.01
CA LEU A 114 -7.10 5.36 16.42
C LEU A 114 -7.85 6.10 17.53
N ARG A 115 -9.17 5.89 17.62
CA ARG A 115 -10.03 6.58 18.58
C ARG A 115 -10.34 5.76 19.83
N SER A 116 -9.80 4.54 19.93
CA SER A 116 -10.00 3.70 21.10
C SER A 116 -9.35 4.34 22.34
N ASN A 117 -9.94 4.10 23.51
CA ASN A 117 -9.47 4.59 24.80
C ASN A 117 -9.19 6.11 24.82
N SER A 118 -10.20 6.91 24.52
CA SER A 118 -10.11 8.38 24.51
C SER A 118 -9.02 8.89 23.56
N ASP A 119 -9.01 8.36 22.34
CA ASP A 119 -8.01 8.68 21.31
C ASP A 119 -6.56 8.33 21.69
N GLN A 120 -6.31 7.55 22.74
CA GLN A 120 -4.98 6.97 22.96
C GLN A 120 -4.60 6.08 21.77
N GLY A 121 -5.56 5.32 21.25
CA GLY A 121 -5.35 4.40 20.12
C GLY A 121 -4.92 2.99 20.54
N SER A 122 -5.17 2.03 19.65
CA SER A 122 -4.74 0.63 19.78
C SER A 122 -4.58 0.00 18.39
N VAL A 123 -3.85 -1.12 18.32
CA VAL A 123 -3.64 -1.88 17.07
C VAL A 123 -4.00 -3.33 17.27
N THR A 124 -4.97 -3.82 16.51
CA THR A 124 -5.35 -5.24 16.52
C THR A 124 -4.55 -6.00 15.47
N VAL A 125 -3.87 -7.07 15.87
CA VAL A 125 -3.13 -7.96 14.97
C VAL A 125 -3.94 -9.21 14.69
N PHE A 126 -4.08 -9.52 13.41
CA PHE A 126 -4.70 -10.72 12.87
C PHE A 126 -3.65 -11.60 12.18
N GLY A 127 -3.81 -12.92 12.31
CA GLY A 127 -3.02 -13.90 11.56
C GLY A 127 -3.90 -14.88 10.79
N ARG A 128 -3.33 -15.51 9.76
CA ARG A 128 -4.03 -16.55 9.00
C ARG A 128 -4.04 -17.89 9.73
N SER A 129 -5.22 -18.47 9.89
CA SER A 129 -5.42 -19.85 10.36
C SER A 129 -6.58 -20.50 9.61
N GLY A 130 -6.35 -21.67 9.01
CA GLY A 130 -7.38 -22.41 8.27
C GLY A 130 -8.01 -21.62 7.10
N GLY A 131 -7.22 -20.77 6.43
CA GLY A 131 -7.72 -19.90 5.35
C GLY A 131 -8.54 -18.69 5.81
N LYS A 132 -8.65 -18.45 7.12
CA LYS A 132 -9.36 -17.31 7.72
C LYS A 132 -8.39 -16.41 8.47
N TRP A 133 -8.75 -15.14 8.61
CA TRP A 133 -8.08 -14.23 9.54
C TRP A 133 -8.65 -14.43 10.94
N VAL A 134 -7.77 -14.56 11.92
CA VAL A 134 -8.11 -14.73 13.34
C VAL A 134 -7.38 -13.65 14.11
N GLN A 135 -8.09 -12.94 14.99
CA GLN A 135 -7.46 -11.98 15.90
C GLN A 135 -6.50 -12.72 16.83
N GLN A 136 -5.26 -12.24 16.90
CA GLN A 136 -4.19 -12.83 17.71
C GLN A 136 -3.89 -11.97 18.93
N GLU A 137 -3.82 -10.65 18.77
CA GLU A 137 -3.42 -9.76 19.86
C GLU A 137 -3.97 -8.34 19.64
N VAL A 138 -4.10 -7.57 20.72
CA VAL A 138 -4.34 -6.12 20.69
C VAL A 138 -3.15 -5.46 21.35
N LEU A 139 -2.45 -4.61 20.60
CA LEU A 139 -1.29 -3.86 21.06
C LEU A 139 -1.73 -2.45 21.44
N SER A 140 -1.18 -1.95 22.54
CA SER A 140 -1.33 -0.58 23.01
C SER A 140 -0.07 -0.13 23.72
N ASP A 141 0.11 1.18 23.87
CA ASP A 141 1.11 1.70 24.80
C ASP A 141 0.57 1.62 26.23
N ALA A 142 1.22 0.83 27.08
CA ALA A 142 0.86 0.70 28.48
C ALA A 142 0.99 2.02 29.26
N ASN A 143 1.83 2.94 28.79
CA ASN A 143 2.06 4.24 29.41
C ASN A 143 1.51 5.41 28.59
N GLY A 144 0.82 5.15 27.48
CA GLY A 144 0.30 6.23 26.64
C GLY A 144 -0.83 7.00 27.31
N ALA A 145 -1.03 8.23 26.88
CA ALA A 145 -2.08 9.12 27.35
C ALA A 145 -3.22 9.25 26.33
N ALA A 146 -4.33 9.83 26.78
CA ALA A 146 -5.42 10.18 25.89
C ALA A 146 -4.91 11.12 24.79
N LYS A 147 -5.32 10.87 23.55
CA LYS A 147 -4.93 11.61 22.34
C LYS A 147 -3.51 11.39 21.82
N ASP A 148 -2.78 10.38 22.29
CA ASP A 148 -1.47 10.02 21.73
C ASP A 148 -1.56 9.43 20.31
N TRP A 149 -2.73 8.93 19.92
CA TRP A 149 -3.04 8.38 18.58
C TRP A 149 -2.11 7.22 18.18
N PHE A 150 -1.84 6.31 19.11
CA PHE A 150 -1.14 5.06 18.85
C PHE A 150 -1.84 4.26 17.75
N GLY A 151 -1.08 3.90 16.70
CA GLY A 151 -1.63 3.28 15.49
C GLY A 151 -1.80 4.22 14.32
N TYR A 152 -1.47 5.51 14.47
CA TYR A 152 -1.62 6.53 13.41
C TYR A 152 -0.90 6.17 12.13
N SER A 153 0.36 5.76 12.27
CA SER A 153 1.19 5.23 11.20
C SER A 153 1.66 3.84 11.60
N MET A 154 1.78 2.94 10.61
CA MET A 154 2.22 1.57 10.84
C MET A 154 3.07 1.08 9.68
N ALA A 155 4.04 0.22 9.98
CA ALA A 155 4.80 -0.55 8.99
C ALA A 155 5.15 -1.93 9.54
N ILE A 156 5.06 -2.97 8.71
CA ILE A 156 5.30 -4.36 9.10
C ILE A 156 6.34 -5.02 8.19
N SER A 157 7.21 -5.85 8.75
CA SER A 157 8.25 -6.57 8.01
C SER A 157 7.65 -7.61 7.07
N LYS A 158 8.46 -8.08 6.12
CA LYS A 158 8.02 -9.04 5.10
C LYS A 158 7.45 -10.32 5.69
N ASP A 159 8.07 -10.81 6.76
CA ASP A 159 7.71 -12.02 7.50
C ASP A 159 6.64 -11.80 8.59
N GLY A 160 6.16 -10.56 8.75
CA GLY A 160 5.14 -10.24 9.73
C GLY A 160 5.62 -10.25 11.20
N ASN A 161 6.93 -10.30 11.46
CA ASN A 161 7.46 -10.45 12.83
C ASN A 161 7.99 -9.16 13.46
N THR A 162 8.12 -8.07 12.71
CA THR A 162 8.45 -6.74 13.25
C THR A 162 7.39 -5.74 12.81
N LEU A 163 6.82 -5.00 13.77
CA LEU A 163 5.77 -4.02 13.54
C LEU A 163 6.18 -2.71 14.22
N ALA A 164 6.29 -1.64 13.43
CA ALA A 164 6.54 -0.29 13.92
C ALA A 164 5.22 0.50 13.90
N ILE A 165 4.91 1.19 15.01
CA ILE A 165 3.63 1.85 15.25
C ILE A 165 3.89 3.26 15.78
N GLY A 166 3.39 4.29 15.09
CA GLY A 166 3.47 5.67 15.55
C GLY A 166 2.39 6.01 16.58
N ALA A 167 2.80 6.69 17.65
CA ALA A 167 1.95 7.46 18.57
C ALA A 167 2.33 8.93 18.38
N VAL A 168 1.71 9.53 17.37
CA VAL A 168 2.20 10.75 16.72
C VAL A 168 2.09 12.00 17.59
N TYR A 169 1.22 11.98 18.60
CA TYR A 169 1.00 13.07 19.55
C TYR A 169 1.41 12.70 20.97
N ALA A 170 2.17 11.63 21.15
CA ALA A 170 2.64 11.25 22.47
C ALA A 170 3.58 12.32 23.05
N ASP A 171 3.35 12.66 24.32
CA ASP A 171 4.24 13.52 25.09
C ASP A 171 5.51 12.75 25.49
N VAL A 172 6.68 13.28 25.12
CA VAL A 172 7.96 12.61 25.41
C VAL A 172 8.79 13.48 26.33
N SER A 173 9.07 12.97 27.54
CA SER A 173 9.87 13.67 28.56
C SER A 173 9.41 15.11 28.84
N GLY A 174 8.09 15.35 28.82
CA GLY A 174 7.46 16.66 29.07
C GLY A 174 7.37 17.58 27.85
N LYS A 175 7.74 17.12 26.66
CA LYS A 175 7.58 17.84 25.40
C LYS A 175 6.26 17.43 24.77
N ALA A 176 5.32 18.38 24.73
CA ALA A 176 3.97 18.16 24.23
C ALA A 176 3.99 17.76 22.76
N ASP A 177 3.23 16.74 22.37
CA ASP A 177 3.07 16.31 20.97
C ASP A 177 4.41 16.09 20.22
N GLN A 178 5.48 15.71 20.94
CA GLN A 178 6.76 15.38 20.31
C GLN A 178 6.60 14.16 19.40
N GLY A 179 5.77 13.20 19.82
CA GLY A 179 5.52 11.96 19.13
C GLY A 179 6.61 10.91 19.36
N ASN A 180 6.24 9.64 19.22
CA ASN A 180 7.15 8.51 19.31
C ASN A 180 6.73 7.37 18.37
N VAL A 181 7.60 6.36 18.22
CA VAL A 181 7.30 5.12 17.50
C VAL A 181 7.64 3.91 18.35
N HIS A 182 6.68 3.02 18.54
CA HIS A 182 6.90 1.73 19.20
C HIS A 182 7.23 0.66 18.17
N VAL A 183 8.32 -0.07 18.41
CA VAL A 183 8.69 -1.26 17.63
C VAL A 183 8.38 -2.50 18.45
N PHE A 184 7.49 -3.32 17.93
CA PHE A 184 7.15 -4.62 18.48
C PHE A 184 7.81 -5.73 17.66
N ALA A 185 8.27 -6.77 18.35
CA ALA A 185 8.80 -7.99 17.75
C ALA A 185 7.95 -9.19 18.17
N ARG A 186 7.73 -10.09 17.21
CA ARG A 186 6.96 -11.32 17.40
C ARG A 186 7.89 -12.50 17.59
N THR A 187 7.75 -13.22 18.70
CA THR A 187 8.48 -14.48 18.95
C THR A 187 7.53 -15.50 19.57
N GLY A 188 7.51 -16.72 19.03
CA GLY A 188 6.63 -17.79 19.54
C GLY A 188 5.14 -17.45 19.47
N GLY A 189 4.74 -16.56 18.55
CA GLY A 189 3.35 -16.13 18.37
C GLY A 189 2.94 -14.90 19.17
N ALA A 190 3.70 -14.52 20.20
CA ALA A 190 3.43 -13.35 21.05
C ALA A 190 4.19 -12.12 20.57
N TRP A 191 3.54 -10.95 20.61
CA TRP A 191 4.17 -9.67 20.38
C TRP A 191 4.75 -9.10 21.68
N THR A 192 5.93 -8.51 21.56
CA THR A 192 6.61 -7.85 22.69
C THR A 192 7.14 -6.50 22.24
N LEU A 193 6.98 -5.48 23.07
CA LEU A 193 7.57 -4.17 22.81
C LEU A 193 9.09 -4.32 22.91
N GLN A 194 9.77 -4.12 21.79
CA GLN A 194 11.22 -4.19 21.71
C GLN A 194 11.85 -2.85 22.06
N LYS A 195 11.30 -1.74 21.53
CA LYS A 195 11.81 -0.39 21.78
C LYS A 195 10.75 0.67 21.51
N THR A 196 10.76 1.73 22.30
CA THR A 196 10.16 3.02 21.91
C THR A 196 11.26 3.91 21.36
N LEU A 197 11.10 4.33 20.10
CA LEU A 197 11.99 5.21 19.36
C LEU A 197 11.48 6.65 19.47
N VAL A 198 12.39 7.57 19.76
CA VAL A 198 12.11 9.00 19.92
C VAL A 198 13.17 9.79 19.17
N ALA A 199 12.82 10.99 18.69
CA ALA A 199 13.82 11.91 18.14
C ALA A 199 14.79 12.39 19.24
N GLU A 200 16.09 12.20 19.03
CA GLU A 200 17.13 12.54 20.02
C GLU A 200 17.11 14.03 20.39
N ALA A 201 16.96 14.89 19.38
CA ALA A 201 16.86 16.34 19.54
C ALA A 201 15.41 16.85 19.47
N GLY A 202 14.40 15.98 19.58
CA GLY A 202 13.04 16.40 19.28
C GLY A 202 12.47 17.40 20.28
N ALA A 203 11.61 18.28 19.81
CA ALA A 203 10.92 19.34 20.54
C ALA A 203 9.41 19.10 20.57
N ALA A 204 8.71 20.02 21.24
CA ALA A 204 7.25 19.97 21.29
C ALA A 204 6.68 20.31 19.91
N GLY A 205 5.73 19.50 19.43
CA GLY A 205 5.10 19.69 18.12
C GLY A 205 5.91 19.17 16.92
N ASP A 206 7.00 18.42 17.13
CA ASP A 206 7.76 17.81 16.04
C ASP A 206 6.99 16.72 15.31
N ILE A 207 6.02 16.09 16.00
CA ILE A 207 5.10 15.10 15.44
C ILE A 207 5.91 13.91 14.87
N PHE A 208 6.90 13.44 15.63
CA PHE A 208 7.72 12.28 15.28
C PHE A 208 6.86 11.01 15.24
N GLY A 209 6.98 10.24 14.16
CA GLY A 209 6.10 9.09 13.93
C GLY A 209 4.88 9.39 13.08
N VAL A 210 4.77 10.59 12.49
CA VAL A 210 3.70 10.92 11.53
C VAL A 210 3.68 9.97 10.32
N SER A 211 4.85 9.50 9.92
CA SER A 211 5.01 8.47 8.90
C SER A 211 6.11 7.50 9.31
N VAL A 212 5.92 6.22 8.98
CA VAL A 212 6.83 5.14 9.35
C VAL A 212 6.94 4.20 8.16
N ALA A 213 8.17 3.81 7.81
CA ALA A 213 8.45 2.78 6.82
C ALA A 213 9.50 1.81 7.37
N LEU A 214 9.36 0.53 7.05
CA LEU A 214 10.20 -0.55 7.58
C LEU A 214 10.77 -1.39 6.43
N SER A 215 12.03 -1.80 6.53
CA SER A 215 12.68 -2.68 5.55
C SER A 215 12.09 -4.08 5.58
N ALA A 216 12.32 -4.85 4.52
CA ALA A 216 11.74 -6.18 4.39
C ALA A 216 12.22 -7.15 5.49
N ASP A 217 13.47 -7.04 5.94
CA ASP A 217 14.05 -7.80 7.05
C ASP A 217 13.58 -7.30 8.44
N GLY A 218 12.93 -6.14 8.50
CA GLY A 218 12.49 -5.54 9.76
C GLY A 218 13.61 -4.89 10.58
N ASP A 219 14.81 -4.70 10.03
CA ASP A 219 15.98 -4.21 10.76
C ASP A 219 16.28 -2.72 10.52
N THR A 220 15.63 -2.07 9.57
CA THR A 220 15.78 -0.63 9.32
C THR A 220 14.41 0.04 9.29
N VAL A 221 14.22 1.07 10.10
CA VAL A 221 13.00 1.87 10.13
C VAL A 221 13.33 3.33 9.80
N ALA A 222 12.56 3.92 8.90
CA ALA A 222 12.57 5.34 8.60
C ALA A 222 11.31 5.99 9.19
N ILE A 223 11.48 7.09 9.90
CA ILE A 223 10.43 7.75 10.67
C ILE A 223 10.44 9.24 10.33
N GLY A 224 9.30 9.79 9.93
CA GLY A 224 9.15 11.22 9.69
C GLY A 224 8.83 12.02 10.95
N ALA A 225 9.30 13.28 10.99
CA ALA A 225 8.94 14.30 11.97
C ALA A 225 8.66 15.61 11.24
N SER A 226 7.40 15.82 10.86
CA SER A 226 7.05 16.92 9.96
C SER A 226 7.11 18.30 10.60
N GLY A 227 7.08 18.38 11.93
CA GLY A 227 7.19 19.65 12.68
C GLY A 227 8.62 19.97 13.12
N ASP A 228 9.61 19.13 12.79
CA ASP A 228 10.98 19.33 13.28
C ASP A 228 11.61 20.61 12.71
N ASP A 229 12.27 21.36 13.60
CA ASP A 229 13.01 22.58 13.30
C ASP A 229 14.46 22.23 12.93
N VAL A 230 14.85 22.47 11.68
CA VAL A 230 16.23 22.21 11.24
C VAL A 230 17.06 23.48 11.36
N GLY A 231 17.80 23.58 12.46
CA GLY A 231 18.58 24.78 12.79
C GLY A 231 17.66 25.95 13.10
N ASN A 232 17.66 26.99 12.26
CA ASN A 232 16.76 28.15 12.39
C ASN A 232 15.56 28.09 11.43
N VAL A 233 15.37 26.97 10.73
CA VAL A 233 14.29 26.82 9.74
C VAL A 233 13.12 26.10 10.40
N VAL A 234 12.12 26.90 10.79
CA VAL A 234 10.94 26.41 11.51
C VAL A 234 10.12 25.46 10.66
N ASP A 235 9.64 24.35 11.24
CA ASP A 235 8.80 23.33 10.60
C ASP A 235 9.38 22.86 9.23
N GLN A 236 10.72 22.86 9.07
CA GLN A 236 11.31 22.31 7.85
C GLN A 236 10.93 20.83 7.72
N GLY A 237 10.90 20.14 8.85
CA GLY A 237 10.67 18.72 8.97
C GLY A 237 11.93 17.90 8.66
N SER A 238 11.98 16.71 9.23
CA SER A 238 13.08 15.78 9.06
C SER A 238 12.60 14.34 9.00
N SER A 239 13.54 13.41 8.79
CA SER A 239 13.27 11.98 8.97
C SER A 239 14.44 11.31 9.66
N SER A 240 14.18 10.39 10.59
CA SER A 240 15.22 9.62 11.27
C SER A 240 15.24 8.18 10.77
N VAL A 241 16.44 7.64 10.58
CA VAL A 241 16.67 6.23 10.28
C VAL A 241 17.25 5.55 11.50
N PHE A 242 16.57 4.52 11.99
CA PHE A 242 17.06 3.64 13.05
C PHE A 242 17.37 2.26 12.46
N VAL A 243 18.42 1.63 13.00
CA VAL A 243 18.84 0.29 12.61
C VAL A 243 18.91 -0.61 13.84
N ARG A 244 18.43 -1.83 13.67
CA ARG A 244 18.51 -2.91 14.65
C ARG A 244 19.77 -3.75 14.41
N VAL A 245 20.50 -4.02 15.49
CA VAL A 245 21.56 -5.06 15.51
C VAL A 245 21.29 -5.97 16.70
N GLY A 246 20.93 -7.23 16.41
CA GLY A 246 20.43 -8.14 17.43
C GLY A 246 19.09 -7.64 17.99
N ALA A 247 19.03 -7.37 19.30
CA ALA A 247 17.84 -6.83 19.96
C ALA A 247 17.85 -5.29 20.09
N GLU A 248 18.95 -4.63 19.74
CA GLU A 248 19.16 -3.21 20.03
C GLU A 248 18.87 -2.34 18.81
N TRP A 249 17.97 -1.36 18.99
CA TRP A 249 17.70 -0.31 18.02
C TRP A 249 18.52 0.94 18.35
N SER A 250 19.19 1.49 17.34
CA SER A 250 20.00 2.70 17.47
C SER A 250 19.71 3.68 16.34
N LEU A 251 19.77 4.98 16.65
CA LEU A 251 19.69 6.03 15.64
C LEU A 251 20.93 5.92 14.76
N GLN A 252 20.72 5.76 13.47
CA GLN A 252 21.79 5.77 12.49
C GLN A 252 21.99 7.17 11.90
N LYS A 253 20.89 7.85 11.56
CA LYS A 253 20.97 9.16 10.92
C LYS A 253 19.67 9.94 11.05
N VAL A 254 19.79 11.24 11.29
CA VAL A 254 18.73 12.21 10.99
C VAL A 254 18.99 12.76 9.57
N LEU A 255 18.00 12.59 8.70
CA LEU A 255 17.93 13.04 7.32
C LEU A 255 17.26 14.41 7.29
N THR A 256 18.04 15.43 6.94
CA THR A 256 17.62 16.82 6.81
C THR A 256 17.87 17.32 5.41
N ILE A 257 17.03 18.20 4.89
CA ILE A 257 17.12 18.71 3.52
C ILE A 257 17.93 20.01 3.53
N THR A 258 19.12 19.99 2.92
CA THR A 258 19.97 21.20 2.83
C THR A 258 19.26 22.27 2.00
N GLY A 259 19.12 23.47 2.54
CA GLY A 259 18.37 24.55 1.90
C GLY A 259 16.85 24.35 1.91
N GLY A 260 16.34 23.47 2.77
CA GLY A 260 14.89 23.30 2.95
C GLY A 260 14.21 24.57 3.45
N GLU A 261 12.93 24.69 3.12
CA GLU A 261 12.10 25.87 3.38
C GLU A 261 11.41 25.79 4.75
N THR A 262 11.08 26.95 5.33
CA THR A 262 10.19 27.01 6.50
C THR A 262 8.83 26.41 6.17
N LYS A 263 8.29 25.58 7.07
CA LYS A 263 7.02 24.87 6.86
C LYS A 263 6.99 23.99 5.62
N ALA A 264 8.14 23.47 5.21
CA ALA A 264 8.21 22.48 4.14
C ALA A 264 7.58 21.14 4.57
N ASN A 265 7.60 20.85 5.88
CA ASN A 265 7.09 19.63 6.49
C ASN A 265 7.65 18.34 5.86
N TYR A 266 8.95 18.31 5.58
CA TYR A 266 9.60 17.06 5.17
C TYR A 266 9.39 15.98 6.23
N GLY A 267 9.13 14.75 5.78
CA GLY A 267 8.79 13.64 6.68
C GLY A 267 7.30 13.47 6.92
N THR A 268 6.42 14.31 6.35
CA THR A 268 4.97 14.02 6.34
C THR A 268 4.69 12.65 5.70
N SER A 269 5.49 12.24 4.72
CA SER A 269 5.48 10.87 4.20
C SER A 269 6.91 10.36 4.01
N VAL A 270 7.11 9.09 4.33
CA VAL A 270 8.37 8.38 4.07
C VAL A 270 8.10 7.05 3.37
N SER A 271 9.01 6.65 2.50
CA SER A 271 9.05 5.30 1.93
C SER A 271 10.47 4.77 2.00
N LEU A 272 10.62 3.49 2.35
CA LEU A 272 11.90 2.82 2.52
C LEU A 272 11.95 1.61 1.56
N SER A 273 13.08 1.45 0.87
CA SER A 273 13.31 0.29 0.02
C SER A 273 13.38 -1.00 0.84
N ALA A 274 13.06 -2.13 0.20
CA ALA A 274 13.05 -3.43 0.86
C ALA A 274 14.40 -3.81 1.49
N ASP A 275 15.51 -3.38 0.89
CA ASP A 275 16.87 -3.61 1.38
C ASP A 275 17.32 -2.59 2.45
N GLY A 276 16.46 -1.64 2.83
CA GLY A 276 16.75 -0.65 3.87
C GLY A 276 17.72 0.46 3.46
N ASN A 277 18.12 0.54 2.19
CA ASN A 277 19.21 1.45 1.76
C ASN A 277 18.74 2.70 1.00
N THR A 278 17.45 2.86 0.71
CA THR A 278 16.93 4.04 0.01
C THR A 278 15.69 4.55 0.72
N VAL A 279 15.71 5.82 1.12
CA VAL A 279 14.56 6.51 1.75
C VAL A 279 14.10 7.63 0.84
N ALA A 280 12.81 7.67 0.49
CA ALA A 280 12.18 8.83 -0.09
C ALA A 280 11.41 9.59 1.00
N VAL A 281 11.62 10.91 1.09
CA VAL A 281 11.03 11.81 2.08
C VAL A 281 10.21 12.87 1.37
N GLY A 282 8.91 12.94 1.65
CA GLY A 282 8.00 13.94 1.11
C GLY A 282 7.92 15.20 2.00
N GLY A 283 8.02 16.37 1.38
CA GLY A 283 7.72 17.69 1.95
C GLY A 283 6.62 18.35 1.13
N PRO A 284 5.33 18.06 1.42
CA PRO A 284 4.22 18.49 0.57
C PRO A 284 4.05 20.01 0.52
N ASN A 285 4.58 20.72 1.51
CA ASN A 285 4.43 22.17 1.65
C ASN A 285 5.68 22.96 1.19
N ALA A 286 6.74 22.27 0.73
CA ALA A 286 7.90 22.92 0.12
C ALA A 286 7.53 23.42 -1.29
N GLY A 287 7.36 24.72 -1.49
CA GLY A 287 6.95 25.32 -2.76
C GLY A 287 5.69 24.67 -3.39
N LYS A 288 5.89 23.84 -4.42
CA LYS A 288 4.82 23.07 -5.12
C LYS A 288 4.65 21.63 -4.59
N GLY A 289 5.30 21.31 -3.47
CA GLY A 289 5.58 19.96 -3.02
C GLY A 289 6.96 19.48 -3.50
N SER A 290 7.66 18.75 -2.64
CA SER A 290 8.99 18.20 -2.89
C SER A 290 9.11 16.77 -2.40
N VAL A 291 9.94 15.97 -3.06
CA VAL A 291 10.36 14.65 -2.59
C VAL A 291 11.89 14.57 -2.71
N VAL A 292 12.55 14.24 -1.61
CA VAL A 292 14.00 14.06 -1.56
C VAL A 292 14.32 12.60 -1.31
N VAL A 293 15.24 12.04 -2.09
CA VAL A 293 15.67 10.64 -1.96
C VAL A 293 17.07 10.62 -1.36
N PHE A 294 17.21 9.85 -0.28
CA PHE A 294 18.48 9.56 0.38
C PHE A 294 18.86 8.12 0.10
N SER A 295 20.16 7.88 -0.05
CA SER A 295 20.70 6.53 -0.25
C SER A 295 21.80 6.22 0.74
N ARG A 296 21.89 4.95 1.15
CA ARG A 296 22.90 4.45 2.07
C ARG A 296 23.91 3.62 1.30
N ALA A 297 25.16 4.06 1.30
CA ALA A 297 26.29 3.31 0.77
C ALA A 297 27.39 3.20 1.83
N ASN A 298 27.92 1.99 2.03
CA ASN A 298 28.97 1.71 3.01
C ASN A 298 28.65 2.23 4.44
N GLY A 299 27.38 2.17 4.83
CA GLY A 299 26.92 2.61 6.14
C GLY A 299 26.62 4.12 6.26
N THR A 300 26.89 4.92 5.22
CA THR A 300 26.67 6.37 5.22
C THR A 300 25.47 6.74 4.35
N TRP A 301 24.58 7.57 4.90
CA TRP A 301 23.48 8.17 4.17
C TRP A 301 23.92 9.46 3.47
N SER A 302 23.54 9.63 2.21
CA SER A 302 23.74 10.83 1.38
C SER A 302 22.50 11.17 0.58
#